data_AF-A0A6V7JV13-F1
#
_entry.id   AF-A0A6V7JV13-F1
#
_cell.length_a   1.000
_cell.length_b   1.000
_cell.length_c   1.000
_cell.angle_alpha   90.00
_cell.angle_beta   90.00
_cell.angle_gamma   90.00
#
_symmetry.space_group_name_H-M   'P 1'
#
loop_
_entity.id
_entity.type
_entity.pdbx_description
1 polymer ?
#
loop_
_entity_poly.entity_id
_entity_poly.type
_entity_poly.pdbx_seq_one_letter_code
_entity_poly.pdbx_strand_id
1 'polypeptide(L)' 'IENMAKKLKRSLAHMIERSNWLSRQAKKSLKAKLADMKTLFGFPDWYERRSQVADYYKEV' A
#
# COMPACT_ATOMS: atom_id res chain seq x y z
N ILE A 1 -11.45 7.03 4.43
CA ILE A 1 -10.07 7.20 3.91
C ILE A 1 -9.66 6.05 2.98
N GLU A 2 -9.92 4.79 3.35
CA GLU A 2 -9.62 3.62 2.50
C GLU A 2 -10.15 3.70 1.07
N ASN A 3 -11.39 4.18 0.90
CA ASN A 3 -11.99 4.33 -0.42
C ASN A 3 -11.21 5.31 -1.32
N MET A 4 -10.62 6.35 -0.71
CA MET A 4 -9.78 7.31 -1.43
C MET A 4 -8.46 6.69 -1.88
N ALA A 5 -7.83 5.89 -1.02
CA ALA A 5 -6.62 5.15 -1.39
C ALA A 5 -6.88 4.11 -2.50
N LYS A 6 -8.03 3.43 -2.46
CA LYS A 6 -8.46 2.53 -3.55
C LYS A 6 -8.62 3.30 -4.88
N LYS A 7 -9.25 4.48 -4.85
CA LYS A 7 -9.39 5.36 -6.04
C LYS A 7 -8.02 5.82 -6.56
N LEU A 8 -7.10 6.22 -5.69
CA LEU A 8 -5.74 6.63 -6.06
C LEU A 8 -4.96 5.49 -6.73
N LYS A 9 -5.00 4.27 -6.17
CA LYS A 9 -4.37 3.10 -6.79
C LYS A 9 -4.92 2.83 -8.20
N ARG A 10 -6.24 2.91 -8.40
CA ARG A 10 -6.85 2.74 -9.72
C ARG A 10 -6.40 3.83 -10.69
N SER A 11 -6.40 5.09 -10.25
CA SER A 11 -5.91 6.22 -11.07
C SER A 11 -4.46 6.01 -11.49
N LEU A 12 -3.58 5.59 -10.56
CA LEU A 12 -2.19 5.28 -10.85
C LEU A 12 -2.04 4.12 -11.85
N ALA A 13 -2.84 3.06 -11.72
CA ALA A 13 -2.86 1.96 -12.70
C ALA A 13 -3.25 2.45 -14.11
N HIS A 14 -4.22 3.36 -14.22
CA HIS A 14 -4.59 3.98 -15.49
C HIS A 14 -3.48 4.88 -16.06
N MET A 15 -2.77 5.63 -15.22
CA MET A 15 -1.62 6.45 -15.65
C MET A 15 -0.47 5.60 -16.17
N ILE A 16 -0.15 4.49 -15.49
CA ILE A 16 0.87 3.53 -15.94
C ILE A 16 0.49 2.96 -17.31
N GLU A 17 -0.77 2.59 -17.51
CA GLU A 17 -1.22 2.02 -18.78
C GLU A 17 -1.12 3.00 -19.94
N ARG A 18 -1.51 4.27 -19.70
CA ARG A 18 -1.53 5.34 -20.71
C ARG A 18 -0.16 5.98 -20.97
N SER A 19 0.87 5.63 -20.20
CA SER A 19 2.21 6.19 -20.38
C SER A 19 2.83 5.78 -21.72
N ASN A 20 3.31 6.74 -22.50
CA ASN A 20 3.99 6.47 -23.78
C ASN A 20 5.51 6.28 -23.64
N TRP A 21 6.08 6.65 -22.50
CA TRP A 21 7.53 6.56 -22.26
C TRP A 21 7.94 5.24 -21.59
N LEU A 22 6.99 4.48 -21.04
CA LEU A 22 7.23 3.19 -20.41
C LEU A 22 7.15 2.05 -21.42
N SER A 23 8.17 1.20 -21.44
CA SER A 23 8.12 -0.07 -22.18
C SER A 23 7.00 -0.97 -21.64
N ARG A 24 6.52 -1.90 -22.47
CA ARG A 24 5.49 -2.87 -22.07
C ARG A 24 5.91 -3.68 -20.84
N GLN A 25 7.18 -4.06 -20.77
CA GLN A 25 7.73 -4.79 -19.62
C GLN A 25 7.75 -3.93 -18.35
N ALA A 26 8.16 -2.66 -18.45
CA ALA A 26 8.14 -1.74 -17.32
C ALA A 26 6.72 -1.50 -16.80
N LYS A 27 5.72 -1.34 -17.69
CA LYS A 27 4.31 -1.24 -17.31
C LYS A 27 3.82 -2.47 -16.55
N LYS A 28 4.18 -3.67 -17.00
CA LYS A 28 3.83 -4.94 -16.33
C LYS A 28 4.41 -5.01 -14.92
N SER A 29 5.69 -4.71 -14.76
CA SER A 29 6.36 -4.71 -13.45
C SER A 29 5.78 -3.67 -12.49
N LEU A 30 5.48 -2.45 -12.98
CA LEU A 30 4.88 -1.41 -12.16
C LEU A 30 3.45 -1.76 -11.72
N LYS A 31 2.66 -2.38 -12.60
CA LYS A 31 1.31 -2.87 -12.24
C LYS A 31 1.37 -3.97 -11.18
N ALA A 32 2.32 -4.90 -11.28
CA ALA A 32 2.52 -5.93 -10.25
C ALA A 32 2.88 -5.28 -8.89
N LYS A 33 3.85 -4.37 -8.88
CA LYS A 33 4.23 -3.62 -7.67
C LYS A 33 3.05 -2.85 -7.06
N LEU A 34 2.19 -2.27 -7.89
CA LEU A 34 1.01 -1.54 -7.43
C LEU A 34 -0.06 -2.47 -6.84
N ALA A 35 -0.20 -3.69 -7.37
CA ALA A 35 -1.11 -4.71 -6.83
C ALA A 35 -0.67 -5.16 -5.43
N ASP A 36 0.64 -5.33 -5.21
CA ASP A 36 1.21 -5.79 -3.93
C ASP A 36 1.30 -4.69 -2.86
N MET A 37 1.04 -3.43 -3.22
CA MET A 37 1.22 -2.29 -2.33
C MET A 37 0.24 -2.36 -1.15
N LYS A 38 0.74 -2.48 0.08
CA LYS A 38 -0.10 -2.46 1.29
C LYS A 38 -0.50 -1.02 1.64
N THR A 39 -1.69 -0.85 2.22
CA THR A 39 -2.17 0.44 2.74
C THR A 39 -2.44 0.31 4.23
N LEU A 40 -1.85 1.19 5.02
CA LEU A 40 -1.98 1.23 6.47
C LEU A 40 -2.65 2.56 6.84
N PHE A 41 -3.68 2.53 7.69
CA PHE A 41 -4.41 3.72 8.11
C PHE A 41 -4.56 3.73 9.64
N GLY A 42 -4.44 4.92 10.24
CA GLY A 42 -4.58 5.06 11.69
C GLY A 42 -3.40 4.46 12.42
N PHE A 43 -3.64 3.37 13.14
CA PHE A 43 -2.66 2.65 13.95
C PHE A 43 -2.64 1.16 13.56
N PRO A 44 -1.56 0.42 13.84
CA PRO A 44 -1.52 -1.01 13.60
C PRO A 44 -2.54 -1.77 14.43
N ASP A 45 -3.16 -2.82 13.87
CA ASP A 45 -4.19 -3.62 14.56
C ASP A 45 -3.73 -4.21 15.91
N TRP A 46 -2.44 -4.48 16.06
CA TRP A 46 -1.85 -4.99 17.30
C TRP A 46 -1.90 -3.99 18.46
N TYR A 47 -2.08 -2.70 18.16
CA TYR A 47 -2.07 -1.62 19.15
C TYR A 47 -3.29 -1.64 20.08
N GLU A 48 -4.41 -2.24 19.67
CA GLU A 48 -5.60 -2.38 20.54
C GLU A 48 -5.41 -3.46 21.62
N ARG A 49 -4.45 -4.37 21.44
CA ARG A 49 -4.17 -5.46 22.37
C ARG A 49 -3.16 -4.99 23.42
N ARG A 50 -3.66 -4.60 24.60
CA ARG A 50 -2.83 -4.11 25.73
C ARG A 50 -1.64 -5.02 26.08
N SER A 51 -1.77 -6.33 25.95
CA SER A 51 -0.66 -7.27 26.18
C SER A 51 0.46 -7.11 25.16
N GLN A 52 0.12 -6.92 23.88
CA GLN A 52 1.10 -6.73 22.80
C GLN A 52 1.80 -5.37 22.89
N VAL A 53 1.09 -4.33 23.34
CA VAL A 53 1.67 -3.03 23.65
C VAL A 53 2.68 -3.17 24.81
N ALA A 54 2.29 -3.82 25.90
CA ALA A 54 3.18 -4.02 27.04
C ALA A 54 4.43 -4.85 26.68
N ASP A 55 4.29 -5.87 25.84
CA ASP A 55 5.43 -6.69 25.42
C ASP A 55 6.36 -5.95 24.45
N TYR A 56 5.83 -5.11 23.54
CA TYR A 56 6.63 -4.25 22.66
C TYR A 56 7.51 -3.26 23.44
N TYR A 57 7.00 -2.69 24.54
CA TYR A 57 7.73 -1.72 25.36
C TYR A 57 8.57 -2.34 26.49
N LYS A 58 8.57 -3.67 26.67
CA LYS A 58 9.46 -4.37 27.62
C LYS A 58 10.85 -4.65 27.03
N GLU A 59 10.97 -4.68 25.70
CA GLU A 59 12.23 -4.92 25.00
C GLU A 59 12.98 -3.62 24.61
N VAL A 60 12.48 -2.47 25.07
CA VAL A 60 13.10 -1.14 24.94
C VAL A 60 13.64 -0.68 26.29
#